data_AF-A0A8J2YG51-F1
#
_entry.id   AF-A0A8J2YG51-F1
#
_cell.length_a   1.000
_cell.length_b   1.000
_cell.length_c   1.000
_cell.angle_alpha   90.00
_cell.angle_beta   90.00
_cell.angle_gamma   90.00
#
_symmetry.space_group_name_H-M   'P 1'
#
loop_
_entity.id
_entity.type
_entity.pdbx_description
1 polymer ?
#
loop_
_entity_poly.entity_id
_entity_poly.type
_entity_poly.pdbx_seq_one_letter_code
_entity_poly.pdbx_strand_id
1 'polypeptide(L)' 'MAQVRQAIFEALGEIEDEHNLRHSRNVTVFVNPIDEFGEKVVLRDERGKVLSRVTKKGPYQSAADEYKI' A
#
# COMPACT_ATOMS: atom_id res chain seq x y z
N MET A 1 -14.93 1.57 -2.34
CA MET A 1 -13.55 2.10 -2.19
C MET A 1 -13.00 2.07 -0.77
N ALA A 2 -13.84 2.08 0.29
CA ALA A 2 -13.35 2.02 1.68
C ALA A 2 -12.78 0.64 2.08
N GLN A 3 -13.37 -0.46 1.59
CA GLN A 3 -13.01 -1.82 2.02
C GLN A 3 -11.59 -2.25 1.62
N VAL A 4 -11.17 -2.03 0.37
CA VAL A 4 -9.81 -2.39 -0.08
C VAL A 4 -8.74 -1.59 0.68
N ARG A 5 -9.01 -0.31 0.95
CA ARG A 5 -8.12 0.53 1.75
C ARG A 5 -8.00 0.01 3.18
N GLN A 6 -9.13 -0.37 3.78
CA GLN A 6 -9.17 -0.93 5.13
C GLN A 6 -8.43 -2.28 5.20
N ALA A 7 -8.66 -3.19 4.25
CA ALA A 7 -7.98 -4.48 4.20
C ALA A 7 -6.46 -4.32 4.07
N ILE A 8 -5.99 -3.37 3.24
CA ILE A 8 -4.55 -3.07 3.13
C ILE A 8 -4.00 -2.51 4.45
N PHE A 9 -4.76 -1.65 5.13
CA PHE A 9 -4.34 -1.08 6.41
C PHE A 9 -4.25 -2.15 7.51
N GLU A 10 -5.25 -3.02 7.61
CA GLU A 10 -5.27 -4.13 8.57
C GLU A 10 -4.10 -5.09 8.33
N ALA A 11 -3.87 -5.50 7.07
CA ALA A 11 -2.75 -6.38 6.73
C ALA A 11 -1.38 -5.75 7.05
N LEU A 12 -1.22 -4.44 6.85
CA LEU A 12 0.01 -3.75 7.25
C LEU A 12 0.20 -3.73 8.77
N GLY A 13 -0.88 -3.54 9.54
CA GLY A 13 -0.86 -3.62 11.00
C GLY A 13 -0.46 -5.00 11.51
N GLU A 14 -1.04 -6.06 10.95
CA GLU A 14 -0.66 -7.45 11.27
C GLU A 14 0.82 -7.70 11.00
N ILE A 15 1.34 -7.27 9.84
CA ILE A 15 2.76 -7.43 9.50
C ILE A 15 3.66 -6.60 10.42
N GLU A 16 3.22 -5.42 10.85
CA GLU A 16 3.97 -4.60 11.82
C GLU A 16 4.14 -5.30 13.17
N ASP A 17 3.04 -5.87 13.69
CA ASP A 17 3.01 -6.51 15.00
C ASP A 17 3.68 -7.90 14.98
N GLU A 18 3.48 -8.68 13.92
CA GLU A 18 4.02 -10.05 13.81
C GLU A 18 5.48 -10.11 13.31
N HIS A 19 5.91 -9.13 12.51
CA HIS A 19 7.18 -9.19 11.78
C HIS A 19 8.10 -8.00 12.00
N ASN A 20 7.85 -7.16 13.02
CA ASN A 20 8.72 -6.04 13.39
C ASN A 20 8.95 -5.04 12.22
N LEU A 21 7.98 -4.93 11.31
CA LEU A 21 8.09 -4.07 10.12
C LEU A 21 8.35 -2.59 10.50
N ARG A 22 7.96 -2.17 11.71
CA ARG A 22 8.24 -0.85 12.29
C ARG A 22 9.73 -0.50 12.37
N HIS A 23 10.61 -1.50 12.34
CA HIS A 23 12.07 -1.30 12.31
C HIS A 23 12.68 -1.32 10.90
N SER A 24 11.85 -1.50 9.87
CA SER A 24 12.30 -1.45 8.48
C SER A 24 12.53 0.00 8.03
N ARG A 25 13.60 0.22 7.26
CA ARG A 25 13.91 1.54 6.67
C ARG A 25 13.29 1.72 5.29
N ASN A 26 12.98 0.62 4.61
CA ASN A 26 12.41 0.59 3.27
C ASN A 26 11.49 -0.64 3.17
N VAL A 27 10.27 -0.43 2.68
CA VAL A 27 9.29 -1.50 2.42
C VAL A 27 8.82 -1.40 0.98
N THR A 28 8.69 -2.54 0.31
CA THR A 28 8.02 -2.64 -0.98
C THR A 28 6.83 -3.59 -0.85
N VAL A 29 5.63 -3.09 -1.12
CA VAL A 29 4.40 -3.88 -1.12
C VAL A 29 4.00 -4.19 -2.55
N PHE A 30 3.77 -5.46 -2.85
CA PHE A 30 3.24 -5.91 -4.13
C PHE A 30 1.76 -6.21 -3.98
N VAL A 31 0.92 -5.50 -4.75
CA VAL A 31 -0.54 -5.68 -4.76
C VAL A 31 -0.95 -6.13 -6.15
N ASN A 32 -1.64 -7.28 -6.23
CA ASN A 32 -2.19 -7.82 -7.47
C ASN A 32 -3.72 -7.80 -7.38
N PRO A 33 -4.37 -6.67 -7.73
CA PRO A 33 -5.82 -6.58 -7.66
C PRO A 33 -6.48 -7.48 -8.71
N ILE A 34 -7.56 -8.16 -8.29
CA ILE A 34 -8.47 -8.91 -9.14
C ILE A 34 -9.88 -8.32 -9.03
N ASP A 35 -10.70 -8.47 -10.05
CA ASP A 35 -12.10 -8.10 -10.02
C ASP A 35 -12.98 -9.20 -9.40
N GLU A 36 -14.30 -8.97 -9.39
CA GLU A 36 -15.29 -9.91 -8.83
C GLU A 36 -15.39 -11.24 -9.60
N PHE A 37 -14.82 -11.31 -10.81
CA PHE A 37 -14.78 -12.49 -11.66
C PHE A 37 -13.43 -13.23 -11.59
N GLY A 38 -12.47 -12.68 -10.82
CA GLY A 38 -11.12 -13.23 -10.69
C GLY A 38 -10.16 -12.77 -11.78
N GLU A 39 -10.55 -11.81 -12.61
CA GLU A 39 -9.71 -11.28 -13.67
C GLU A 39 -8.78 -10.19 -13.14
N LYS A 40 -7.58 -10.09 -13.72
CA LYS A 40 -6.57 -9.11 -13.28
C LYS A 40 -7.03 -7.69 -13.60
N VAL A 41 -7.02 -6.82 -12.58
CA VAL A 41 -7.32 -5.41 -12.77
C VAL A 41 -6.08 -4.69 -13.31
N VAL A 42 -6.21 -4.12 -14.51
CA VAL A 42 -5.16 -3.30 -15.14
C VAL A 42 -5.31 -1.84 -14.72
N LEU A 43 -4.40 -1.36 -13.87
CA LEU A 43 -4.37 0.03 -13.43
C LEU A 43 -3.91 0.95 -14.56
N ARG A 44 -4.59 2.08 -14.74
CA ARG A 44 -4.25 3.11 -15.73
C ARG A 44 -4.24 4.49 -15.10
N ASP A 45 -3.39 5.38 -15.59
CA ASP A 45 -3.39 6.79 -15.21
C ASP A 45 -4.51 7.58 -15.91
N GLU A 46 -4.62 8.87 -15.58
CA GLU A 46 -5.60 9.79 -16.17
C GLU A 46 -5.45 9.94 -17.70
N ARG A 47 -4.30 9.57 -18.25
CA ARG A 47 -3.99 9.61 -19.69
C ARG A 47 -4.19 8.23 -20.35
N GLY A 48 -4.70 7.25 -19.60
CA GLY A 48 -4.96 5.89 -20.05
C GLY A 48 -3.74 4.97 -20.11
N LYS A 49 -2.56 5.43 -19.67
CA LYS A 49 -1.32 4.65 -19.67
C LYS A 49 -1.35 3.62 -18.55
N VAL A 50 -0.97 2.38 -18.87
CA VAL A 50 -0.88 1.29 -17.88
C VAL A 50 0.18 1.62 -16.83
N LEU A 51 -0.20 1.48 -15.56
CA LEU A 51 0.66 1.69 -14.41
C LEU A 51 1.26 0.34 -13.97
N SER A 52 2.58 0.21 -14.08
CA SER A 52 3.32 -0.95 -13.57
C SER A 52 3.92 -0.73 -12.18
N ARG A 53 4.09 0.53 -11.76
CA ARG A 53 4.63 0.89 -10.45
C ARG A 53 4.10 2.25 -10.03
N VAL A 54 3.57 2.33 -8.82
CA VAL A 54 3.27 3.60 -8.15
C VAL A 54 4.31 3.82 -7.07
N THR A 55 4.91 5.02 -7.05
CA THR A 55 5.83 5.44 -6.00
C THR A 55 5.26 6.69 -5.35
N LYS A 56 5.08 6.68 -4.04
CA LYS A 56 4.78 7.92 -3.31
C LYS A 56 6.05 8.77 -3.33
N LYS A 57 5.99 9.97 -3.91
CA LYS A 57 7.10 10.93 -3.89
C LYS A 57 7.03 11.75 -2.60
N GLY A 58 8.16 11.87 -1.92
CA GLY A 58 8.32 12.56 -0.63
C GLY A 58 8.86 11.60 0.44
N PRO A 59 9.55 12.10 1.49
CA PRO A 59 9.96 11.26 2.60
C PRO A 59 8.72 10.58 3.18
N TYR A 60 8.85 9.28 3.50
CA TYR A 60 7.91 8.66 4.41
C TYR A 60 7.95 9.46 5.71
N GLN A 61 6.86 10.15 6.04
CA GLN A 61 6.67 10.75 7.36
C GLN A 61 6.04 9.65 8.20
N SER A 62 6.79 9.11 9.15
CA SER A 62 6.25 8.14 10.09
C SER A 62 5.10 8.77 10.83
N ALA A 63 4.04 8.00 11.09
CA ALA A 63 2.97 8.45 11.99
C ALA A 63 3.54 8.86 13.35
N ALA A 64 4.63 8.25 13.82
CA ALA A 64 5.34 8.65 15.03
C ALA A 64 5.92 10.08 14.93
N ASP A 65 6.52 10.43 13.78
CA ASP A 65 7.06 11.77 13.53
C ASP A 65 5.93 12.82 13.37
N GLU A 66 4.77 12.41 12.83
CA GLU A 66 3.58 13.26 12.65
C GLU A 66 2.84 13.51 13.98
N TYR A 67 2.69 12.48 14.80
CA TYR A 67 1.97 12.53 16.08
C TYR A 67 2.85 12.81 17.30
N LYS A 68 4.17 12.94 17.13
CA LYS A 68 5.16 13.17 18.21
C LYS A 68 5.05 12.14 19.35
N ILE A 69 4.90 10.87 18.99
CA ILE A 69 4.84 9.73 19.92
C ILE A 69 6.11 8.90 19.83
#